data_AF-A0A450TCF0-F1
#
_entry.id   AF-A0A450TCF0-F1
#
_cell.length_a   1.000
_cell.length_b   1.000
_cell.length_c   1.000
_cell.angle_alpha   90.00
_cell.angle_beta   90.00
_cell.angle_gamma   90.00
#
_symmetry.space_group_name_H-M   'P 1'
#
loop_
_entity.id
_entity.type
_entity.pdbx_description
1 polymer ?
#
loop_
_entity_poly.entity_id
_entity_poly.type
_entity_poly.pdbx_seq_one_letter_code
_entity_poly.pdbx_strand_id
1 'polypeptide(L)'
;MKDHLLYLLLTALLLSLAHAGAASAVEVAPRISDREIVERLTHLESGQQTIRQQMEVRFTAMEKRMDERFADMERRMDERFVAMERRMDERFVFMEKRMDERFVAMDERFVAMEKRMDAQWSLTLVLIVAIFGLIGFVVWDRKTALSPLEKRFAKIAEELERDLETDNPRGSKPTRIVEMLREMASGDLRLADAFERHFSPEGLPGKA
;
A
#
# COMPACT_ATOMS: atom_id res chain seq x y z
N MET A 1 80.49 25.56 -97.93
CA MET A 1 80.60 26.01 -96.52
C MET A 1 80.08 27.43 -96.30
N LYS A 2 80.34 28.40 -97.19
CA LYS A 2 79.85 29.79 -97.05
C LYS A 2 78.33 29.91 -97.06
N ASP A 3 77.65 29.06 -97.84
CA ASP A 3 76.18 29.10 -97.97
C ASP A 3 75.47 28.69 -96.68
N HIS A 4 76.00 27.71 -95.94
CA HIS A 4 75.48 27.32 -94.63
C HIS A 4 75.67 28.44 -93.58
N LEU A 5 76.73 29.23 -93.70
CA LEU A 5 76.98 30.40 -92.84
C LEU A 5 75.98 31.53 -93.11
N LEU A 6 75.59 31.74 -94.37
CA LEU A 6 74.54 32.68 -94.77
C LEU A 6 73.16 32.23 -94.29
N TYR A 7 72.81 30.95 -94.44
CA TYR A 7 71.54 30.41 -93.91
C TYR A 7 71.48 30.49 -92.38
N LEU A 8 72.59 30.24 -91.68
CA LEU A 8 72.66 30.42 -90.22
C LEU A 8 72.49 31.88 -89.79
N LEU A 9 73.09 32.82 -90.50
CA LEU A 9 72.89 34.26 -90.23
C LEU A 9 71.45 34.71 -90.54
N LEU A 10 70.86 34.22 -91.63
CA LEU A 10 69.49 34.55 -92.02
C LEU A 10 68.48 33.98 -91.02
N THR A 11 68.68 32.74 -90.57
CA THR A 11 67.83 32.11 -89.56
C THR A 11 67.98 32.80 -88.20
N ALA A 12 69.20 33.18 -87.80
CA ALA A 12 69.42 33.96 -86.58
C ALA A 12 68.76 35.35 -86.63
N LEU A 13 68.80 36.03 -87.77
CA LEU A 13 68.12 37.31 -87.99
C LEU A 13 66.60 37.17 -87.96
N LEU A 14 66.05 36.12 -88.58
CA LEU A 14 64.62 35.83 -88.53
C LEU A 14 64.16 35.50 -87.10
N LEU A 15 64.99 34.78 -86.33
CA LEU A 15 64.70 34.45 -84.94
C LEU A 15 64.72 35.70 -84.04
N SER A 16 65.64 36.64 -84.27
CA SER A 16 65.72 37.88 -83.49
C SER A 16 64.56 38.83 -83.82
N LEU A 17 64.15 38.90 -85.09
CA LEU A 17 62.97 39.66 -85.51
C LEU A 17 61.67 39.08 -84.94
N ALA A 18 61.59 37.74 -84.83
CA ALA A 18 60.45 37.06 -84.21
C ALA A 18 60.33 37.36 -82.70
N HIS A 19 61.45 37.51 -81.99
CA HIS A 19 61.44 37.89 -80.57
C HIS A 19 61.12 39.37 -80.34
N ALA A 20 61.44 40.25 -81.28
CA ALA A 20 61.07 41.67 -81.20
C ALA A 20 59.56 41.89 -81.29
N GLY A 21 58.83 41.03 -82.00
CA GLY A 21 57.37 41.09 -82.13
C GLY A 21 56.58 40.69 -80.88
N ALA A 22 57.22 40.04 -79.90
CA ALA A 22 56.54 39.53 -78.69
C ALA A 22 56.45 40.56 -77.55
N ALA A 23 57.14 41.71 -77.64
CA ALA A 23 57.17 42.73 -76.58
C ALA A 23 56.00 43.72 -76.62
N SER A 24 55.19 43.71 -77.69
CA SER A 24 54.06 44.63 -77.91
C SER A 24 52.71 43.95 -77.78
N ALA A 25 52.54 43.10 -76.75
CA ALA A 25 51.29 42.42 -76.44
C ALA A 25 50.78 42.74 -75.02
N VAL A 26 50.95 43.98 -74.57
CA VAL A 26 50.17 44.52 -73.45
C VAL A 26 49.04 45.34 -74.05
N GLU A 27 47.86 44.74 -74.17
CA GLU A 27 46.64 45.45 -74.51
C GLU A 27 46.32 46.42 -73.36
N VAL A 28 46.42 47.72 -73.63
CA VAL A 28 45.94 48.76 -72.71
C VAL A 28 44.42 48.62 -72.63
N ALA A 29 43.91 48.37 -71.42
CA ALA A 29 42.47 48.29 -71.18
C ALA A 29 41.75 49.54 -71.73
N PRO A 30 40.56 49.41 -72.33
CA PRO A 30 39.81 50.54 -72.87
C PRO A 30 39.65 51.65 -71.82
N ARG A 31 39.96 52.91 -72.18
CA ARG A 31 39.73 54.05 -71.28
C ARG A 31 38.22 54.29 -71.16
N ILE A 32 37.62 53.82 -70.07
CA ILE A 32 36.24 54.11 -69.71
C ILE A 32 36.11 55.62 -69.43
N SER A 33 35.07 56.26 -69.96
CA SER A 33 34.75 57.67 -69.72
C SER A 33 33.92 57.82 -68.44
N ASP A 34 34.12 58.91 -67.69
CA ASP A 34 33.33 59.24 -66.48
C ASP A 34 31.82 59.19 -66.74
N ARG A 35 31.37 59.55 -67.95
CA ARG A 35 29.96 59.46 -68.37
C ARG A 35 29.44 58.02 -68.37
N GLU A 36 30.25 57.08 -68.85
CA GLU A 36 29.89 55.66 -68.93
C GLU A 36 29.90 55.02 -67.53
N ILE A 37 30.77 55.50 -66.63
CA ILE A 37 30.80 55.10 -65.22
C ILE A 37 29.51 55.53 -64.51
N VAL A 38 29.09 56.79 -64.70
CA VAL A 38 27.85 57.31 -64.12
C VAL A 38 26.63 56.55 -64.63
N GLU A 39 26.55 56.29 -65.93
CA GLU A 39 25.45 55.51 -66.51
C GLU A 39 25.38 54.09 -65.90
N ARG A 40 26.51 53.39 -65.82
CA ARG A 40 26.56 52.06 -65.19
C ARG A 40 26.21 52.10 -63.70
N LEU A 41 26.66 53.13 -62.97
CA LEU A 41 26.32 53.34 -61.55
C LEU A 41 24.81 53.54 -61.37
N THR A 42 24.19 54.41 -62.18
CA THR A 42 22.74 54.65 -62.10
C THR A 42 21.93 53.40 -62.45
N HIS A 43 22.36 52.62 -63.45
CA HIS A 43 21.74 51.33 -63.75
C HIS A 43 21.90 50.34 -62.59
N LEU A 44 23.09 50.27 -61.98
CA LEU A 44 23.37 49.39 -60.85
C LEU A 44 22.55 49.78 -59.60
N GLU A 45 22.38 51.08 -59.35
CA GLU A 45 21.52 51.62 -58.29
C GLU A 45 20.05 51.23 -58.52
N SER A 46 19.55 51.35 -59.75
CA SER A 46 18.19 50.91 -60.10
C SER A 46 18.00 49.39 -59.95
N GLY A 47 19.02 48.61 -60.30
CA GLY A 47 19.07 47.17 -60.08
C GLY A 47 19.03 46.81 -58.59
N GLN A 48 19.79 47.54 -57.76
CA GLN A 48 19.76 47.36 -56.30
C GLN A 48 18.40 47.71 -55.70
N GLN A 49 17.77 48.81 -56.12
CA GLN A 49 16.42 49.17 -55.66
C GLN A 49 15.39 48.09 -56.01
N THR A 50 15.45 47.55 -57.23
CA THR A 50 14.55 46.47 -57.67
C THR A 50 14.74 45.22 -56.83
N ILE A 51 16.00 44.82 -56.58
CA ILE A 51 16.31 43.68 -55.71
C ILE A 51 15.80 43.91 -54.29
N ARG A 52 15.98 45.13 -53.75
CA ARG A 52 15.53 45.48 -52.39
C ARG A 52 14.00 45.39 -52.27
N GLN A 53 13.27 45.88 -53.28
CA GLN A 53 11.80 45.76 -53.34
C GLN A 53 11.34 44.31 -53.45
N GLN A 54 12.00 43.50 -54.30
CA GLN A 54 11.67 42.07 -54.42
C GLN A 54 11.94 41.31 -53.11
N MET A 55 13.03 41.62 -52.41
CA MET A 55 13.32 41.05 -51.10
C MET A 55 12.23 41.42 -50.09
N GLU A 56 11.84 42.69 -50.02
CA GLU A 56 10.80 43.16 -49.10
C GLU A 56 9.49 42.40 -49.31
N VAL A 57 9.02 42.33 -50.57
CA VAL A 57 7.79 41.59 -50.92
C VAL A 57 7.89 40.11 -50.51
N ARG A 58 9.03 39.47 -50.74
CA ARG A 58 9.25 38.08 -50.33
C ARG A 58 9.27 37.93 -48.81
N PHE A 59 9.87 38.87 -48.10
CA PHE A 59 9.95 38.85 -46.65
C PHE A 59 8.56 39.00 -46.02
N THR A 60 7.78 39.99 -46.46
CA THR A 60 6.39 40.18 -46.01
C THR A 60 5.51 38.97 -46.35
N ALA A 61 5.69 38.36 -47.52
CA ALA A 61 4.96 37.14 -47.88
C ALA A 61 5.35 35.94 -46.99
N MET A 62 6.62 35.83 -46.63
CA MET A 62 7.10 34.79 -45.73
C MET A 62 6.61 34.98 -44.30
N GLU A 63 6.61 36.22 -43.81
CA GLU A 63 6.08 36.60 -42.49
C GLU A 63 4.60 36.26 -42.37
N LYS A 64 3.76 36.69 -43.34
CA LYS A 64 2.34 36.33 -43.38
C LYS A 64 2.12 34.81 -43.35
N ARG A 65 2.89 34.06 -44.13
CA ARG A 65 2.79 32.60 -44.17
C ARG A 65 3.20 31.95 -42.84
N MET A 66 4.18 32.53 -42.14
CA MET A 66 4.55 32.10 -40.81
C MET A 66 3.42 32.38 -39.82
N ASP A 67 2.87 33.59 -39.81
CA ASP A 67 1.76 33.97 -38.92
C ASP A 67 0.54 33.07 -39.11
N GLU A 68 0.15 32.80 -40.36
CA GLU A 68 -0.93 31.87 -40.68
C GLU A 68 -0.67 30.46 -40.14
N ARG A 69 0.58 29.97 -40.26
CA ARG A 69 0.98 28.66 -39.72
C ARG A 69 0.96 28.63 -38.20
N PHE A 70 1.41 29.69 -37.55
CA PHE A 70 1.36 29.79 -36.09
C PHE A 70 -0.08 29.83 -35.60
N ALA A 71 -0.95 30.60 -36.24
CA ALA A 71 -2.36 30.66 -35.90
C ALA A 71 -3.10 29.32 -36.13
N ASP A 72 -2.77 28.56 -37.19
CA ASP A 72 -3.30 27.20 -37.38
C ASP A 72 -2.79 26.23 -36.31
N MET A 73 -1.51 26.32 -35.95
CA MET A 73 -0.92 25.51 -34.89
C MET A 73 -1.59 25.77 -33.54
N GLU A 74 -1.79 27.05 -33.19
CA GLU A 74 -2.43 27.47 -31.94
C GLU A 74 -3.87 26.95 -31.87
N ARG A 75 -4.67 27.12 -32.93
CA ARG A 75 -6.04 26.56 -32.98
C ARG A 75 -6.06 25.05 -32.78
N ARG A 76 -5.15 24.32 -33.42
CA ARG A 76 -5.06 22.86 -33.25
C ARG A 76 -4.64 22.45 -31.84
N MET A 77 -3.78 23.23 -31.19
CA MET A 77 -3.43 22.99 -29.80
C MET A 77 -4.63 23.22 -28.89
N ASP A 78 -5.36 24.32 -29.06
CA ASP A 78 -6.56 24.63 -28.28
C ASP A 78 -7.63 23.55 -28.44
N GLU A 79 -7.93 23.14 -29.68
CA GLU A 79 -8.89 22.07 -29.95
C GLU A 79 -8.49 20.76 -29.26
N ARG A 80 -7.19 20.41 -29.28
CA ARG A 80 -6.66 19.23 -28.60
C ARG A 80 -6.76 19.35 -27.09
N PHE A 81 -6.51 20.53 -26.53
CA PHE A 81 -6.64 20.77 -25.10
C PHE A 81 -8.09 20.63 -24.65
N VAL A 82 -9.04 21.25 -25.34
CA VAL A 82 -10.47 21.13 -25.04
C VAL A 82 -10.95 19.68 -25.17
N ALA A 83 -10.48 18.95 -26.19
CA ALA A 83 -10.81 17.53 -26.35
C ALA A 83 -10.21 16.67 -25.21
N MET A 84 -9.00 16.98 -24.75
CA MET A 84 -8.36 16.30 -23.62
C MET A 84 -9.13 16.57 -22.32
N GLU A 85 -9.50 17.82 -22.07
CA GLU A 85 -10.26 18.25 -20.88
C GLU A 85 -11.61 17.52 -20.81
N ARG A 86 -12.39 17.54 -21.90
CA ARG A 86 -13.66 16.79 -21.97
C ARG A 86 -13.48 15.29 -21.68
N ARG A 87 -12.43 14.68 -22.22
CA ARG A 87 -12.15 13.26 -21.98
C ARG A 87 -11.76 12.99 -20.53
N MET A 88 -11.07 13.92 -19.87
CA MET A 88 -10.77 13.81 -18.45
C MET A 88 -12.04 13.95 -17.61
N ASP A 89 -12.90 14.91 -17.90
CA ASP A 89 -14.17 15.11 -17.20
C ASP A 89 -15.08 13.87 -17.30
N GLU A 90 -15.24 13.32 -18.51
CA GLU A 90 -16.01 12.08 -18.70
C GLU A 90 -15.44 10.91 -17.90
N ARG A 91 -14.10 10.78 -17.84
CA ARG A 91 -13.44 9.74 -17.05
C ARG A 91 -13.62 9.96 -15.55
N PHE A 92 -13.58 11.20 -15.09
CA PHE A 92 -13.83 11.54 -13.69
C PHE A 92 -15.26 11.18 -13.28
N VAL A 93 -16.25 11.61 -14.06
CA VAL A 93 -17.68 11.30 -13.82
C VAL A 93 -17.92 9.79 -13.84
N PHE A 94 -17.31 9.06 -14.78
CA PHE A 94 -17.41 7.60 -14.81
C PHE A 94 -16.79 6.95 -13.56
N MET A 95 -15.64 7.44 -13.11
CA MET A 95 -14.95 6.90 -11.94
C MET A 95 -15.72 7.20 -10.65
N GLU A 96 -16.30 8.39 -10.52
CA GLU A 96 -17.17 8.79 -9.42
C GLU A 96 -18.39 7.86 -9.33
N LYS A 97 -19.13 7.67 -10.42
CA LYS A 97 -20.27 6.73 -10.47
C LYS A 97 -19.88 5.32 -10.05
N ARG A 98 -18.74 4.82 -10.53
CA ARG A 98 -18.25 3.49 -10.17
C ARG A 98 -17.87 3.40 -8.69
N MET A 99 -17.33 4.47 -8.10
CA MET A 99 -17.06 4.52 -6.67
C MET A 99 -18.35 4.50 -5.89
N ASP A 100 -19.34 5.33 -6.26
CA ASP A 100 -20.64 5.37 -5.60
C ASP A 100 -21.34 4.01 -5.62
N GLU A 101 -21.39 3.34 -6.78
CA GLU A 101 -21.94 1.98 -6.90
C GLU A 101 -21.22 0.98 -5.98
N ARG A 102 -19.89 1.08 -5.86
CA ARG A 102 -19.11 0.23 -4.96
C ARG A 102 -19.38 0.55 -3.49
N PHE A 103 -19.55 1.82 -3.14
CA PHE A 103 -19.91 2.23 -1.79
C PHE A 103 -21.29 1.71 -1.41
N VAL A 104 -22.29 1.86 -2.29
CA VAL A 104 -23.65 1.33 -2.07
C VAL A 104 -23.60 -0.20 -1.89
N ALA A 105 -22.90 -0.91 -2.77
CA ALA A 105 -22.77 -2.37 -2.65
C ALA A 105 -22.02 -2.80 -1.37
N MET A 106 -21.08 -1.99 -0.88
CA MET A 106 -20.39 -2.24 0.38
C MET A 106 -21.31 -1.98 1.58
N ASP A 107 -22.09 -0.91 1.55
CA ASP A 107 -23.06 -0.57 2.59
C ASP A 107 -24.14 -1.67 2.73
N GLU A 108 -24.67 -2.17 1.61
CA GLU A 108 -25.59 -3.31 1.61
C GLU A 108 -25.00 -4.57 2.26
N ARG A 109 -23.71 -4.85 2.01
CA ARG A 109 -23.00 -5.97 2.64
C ARG A 109 -22.81 -5.75 4.13
N PHE A 110 -22.51 -4.53 4.56
CA PHE A 110 -22.41 -4.19 5.97
C PHE A 110 -23.75 -4.37 6.68
N VAL A 111 -24.85 -3.86 6.12
CA VAL A 111 -26.20 -4.05 6.67
C VAL A 111 -26.57 -5.54 6.73
N ALA A 112 -26.21 -6.33 5.71
CA ALA A 112 -26.45 -7.76 5.73
C ALA A 112 -25.63 -8.49 6.81
N MET A 113 -24.39 -8.06 7.05
CA MET A 113 -23.52 -8.59 8.10
C MET A 113 -24.05 -8.22 9.49
N GLU A 114 -24.46 -6.97 9.68
CA GLU A 114 -25.05 -6.46 10.92
C GLU A 114 -26.29 -7.26 11.31
N LYS A 115 -27.23 -7.49 10.37
CA LYS A 115 -28.41 -8.33 10.60
C LYS A 115 -28.07 -9.76 11.02
N ARG A 116 -27.01 -10.35 10.46
CA ARG A 116 -26.56 -11.70 10.85
C ARG A 116 -25.97 -11.69 12.24
N MET A 117 -25.17 -10.68 12.56
CA MET A 117 -24.63 -10.51 13.90
C MET A 117 -25.76 -10.31 14.91
N ASP A 118 -26.72 -9.41 14.67
CA ASP A 118 -27.85 -9.19 15.56
C ASP A 118 -28.65 -10.46 15.82
N ALA A 119 -28.89 -11.27 14.78
CA ALA A 119 -29.56 -12.56 14.93
C ALA A 119 -28.76 -13.53 15.83
N GLN A 120 -27.43 -13.58 15.66
CA GLN A 120 -26.55 -14.39 16.51
C GLN A 120 -26.50 -13.89 17.94
N TRP A 121 -26.33 -12.58 18.15
CA TRP A 121 -26.30 -11.93 19.46
C TRP A 121 -27.62 -12.13 20.20
N SER A 122 -28.76 -11.99 19.52
CA SER A 122 -30.08 -12.26 20.10
C SER A 122 -30.20 -13.70 20.61
N LEU A 123 -29.78 -14.69 19.81
CA LEU A 123 -29.77 -16.09 20.23
C LEU A 123 -28.82 -16.32 21.42
N THR A 124 -27.62 -15.74 21.39
CA THR A 124 -26.66 -15.82 22.50
C THR A 124 -27.23 -15.21 23.78
N LEU A 125 -27.90 -14.06 23.71
CA LEU A 125 -28.54 -13.43 24.87
C LEU A 125 -29.66 -14.32 25.43
N VAL A 126 -30.50 -14.91 24.58
CA VAL A 126 -31.55 -15.86 25.02
C VAL A 126 -30.93 -17.07 25.72
N LEU A 127 -29.85 -17.66 25.17
CA LEU A 127 -29.15 -18.77 25.81
C LEU A 127 -28.54 -18.38 27.16
N ILE A 128 -27.94 -17.19 27.27
CA ILE A 128 -27.38 -16.68 28.52
C ILE A 128 -28.49 -16.54 29.58
N VAL A 129 -29.61 -15.91 29.23
CA VAL A 129 -30.77 -15.76 30.12
C VAL A 129 -31.32 -17.13 30.54
N ALA A 130 -31.41 -18.09 29.61
CA ALA A 130 -31.86 -19.45 29.92
C ALA A 130 -30.92 -20.17 30.90
N ILE A 131 -29.60 -20.05 30.72
CA ILE A 131 -28.61 -20.66 31.61
C ILE A 131 -28.67 -20.04 33.01
N PHE A 132 -28.70 -18.69 33.11
CA PHE A 132 -28.83 -18.02 34.39
C PHE A 132 -30.15 -18.38 35.09
N GLY A 133 -31.25 -18.48 34.34
CA GLY A 133 -32.54 -18.95 34.84
C GLY A 133 -32.45 -20.38 35.39
N LEU A 134 -31.78 -21.29 34.67
CA LEU A 134 -31.59 -22.68 35.10
C LEU A 134 -30.72 -22.77 36.36
N ILE A 135 -29.60 -22.05 36.42
CA ILE A 135 -28.74 -22.00 37.61
C ILE A 135 -29.53 -21.47 38.81
N GLY A 136 -30.27 -20.37 38.63
CA GLY A 136 -31.14 -19.82 39.66
C GLY A 136 -32.19 -20.82 40.14
N PHE A 137 -32.83 -21.54 39.22
CA PHE A 137 -33.80 -22.59 39.52
C PHE A 137 -33.19 -23.76 40.30
N VAL A 138 -32.02 -24.27 39.89
CA VAL A 138 -31.32 -25.37 40.59
C VAL A 138 -30.91 -24.97 42.01
N VAL A 139 -30.43 -23.74 42.21
CA VAL A 139 -30.09 -23.22 43.53
C VAL A 139 -31.34 -23.11 44.42
N TRP A 140 -32.46 -22.64 43.85
CA TRP A 140 -33.74 -22.56 44.54
C TRP A 140 -34.31 -23.94 44.92
N ASP A 141 -34.29 -24.89 43.97
CA ASP A 141 -34.77 -26.26 44.16
C ASP A 141 -33.96 -26.96 45.27
N ARG A 142 -32.63 -26.87 45.24
CA ARG A 142 -31.75 -27.41 46.29
C ARG A 142 -32.07 -26.83 47.66
N LYS A 143 -32.26 -25.50 47.78
CA LYS A 143 -32.60 -24.85 49.05
C LYS A 143 -33.96 -25.30 49.57
N THR A 144 -34.92 -25.50 48.67
CA THR A 144 -36.29 -25.93 49.02
C THR A 144 -36.34 -27.41 49.41
N ALA A 145 -35.59 -28.27 48.71
CA ALA A 145 -35.54 -29.72 48.94
C ALA A 145 -34.74 -30.13 50.19
N LEU A 146 -33.72 -29.36 50.58
CA LEU A 146 -32.89 -29.65 51.77
C LEU A 146 -33.52 -29.15 53.09
N SER A 147 -34.45 -28.21 53.04
CA SER A 147 -35.14 -27.70 54.24
C SER A 147 -35.78 -28.80 55.13
N PRO A 148 -36.50 -29.81 54.59
CA PRO A 148 -37.02 -30.91 55.42
C PRO A 148 -35.93 -31.87 55.91
N LEU A 149 -34.80 -31.99 55.21
CA LEU A 149 -33.66 -32.82 55.61
C LEU A 149 -32.93 -32.19 56.79
N GLU A 150 -32.72 -30.87 56.78
CA GLU A 150 -32.11 -30.14 57.91
C GLU A 150 -32.87 -30.36 59.22
N LYS A 151 -34.22 -30.32 59.18
CA LYS A 151 -35.05 -30.59 60.36
C LYS A 151 -34.87 -32.02 60.90
N ARG A 152 -34.69 -33.01 60.01
CA ARG A 152 -34.46 -34.40 60.41
C ARG A 152 -33.06 -34.61 60.97
N PHE A 153 -32.05 -34.02 60.33
CA PHE A 153 -30.67 -34.07 60.84
C PHE A 153 -30.53 -33.38 62.19
N ALA A 154 -31.21 -32.25 62.40
CA ALA A 154 -31.27 -31.58 63.70
C ALA A 154 -31.84 -32.51 64.79
N LYS A 155 -32.92 -33.24 64.47
CA LYS A 155 -33.51 -34.20 65.42
C LYS A 155 -32.61 -35.40 65.69
N ILE A 156 -31.93 -35.95 64.67
CA ILE A 156 -30.99 -37.06 64.84
C ILE A 156 -29.77 -36.61 65.66
N ALA A 157 -29.26 -35.41 65.42
CA ALA A 157 -28.16 -34.85 66.20
C ALA A 157 -28.54 -34.70 67.68
N GLU A 158 -29.74 -34.20 67.97
CA GLU A 158 -30.27 -34.06 69.33
C GLU A 158 -30.49 -35.41 70.02
N GLU A 159 -31.02 -36.42 69.31
CA GLU A 159 -31.16 -37.78 69.84
C GLU A 159 -29.79 -38.42 70.11
N LEU A 160 -28.82 -38.20 69.23
CA LEU A 160 -27.46 -38.74 69.38
C LEU A 160 -26.72 -38.06 70.54
N GLU A 161 -26.87 -36.76 70.71
CA GLU A 161 -26.30 -36.00 71.83
C GLU A 161 -26.88 -36.46 73.17
N ARG A 162 -28.20 -36.70 73.21
CA ARG A 162 -28.86 -37.30 74.36
C ARG A 162 -28.36 -38.72 74.65
N ASP A 163 -28.24 -39.56 73.64
CA ASP A 163 -27.84 -40.97 73.81
C ASP A 163 -26.37 -41.12 74.22
N LEU A 164 -25.48 -40.28 73.68
CA LEU A 164 -24.07 -40.24 74.10
C LEU A 164 -23.87 -39.68 75.53
N GLU A 165 -24.89 -39.07 76.14
CA GLU A 165 -24.82 -38.42 77.46
C GLU A 165 -23.57 -37.53 77.57
N THR A 166 -23.35 -36.68 76.56
CA THR A 166 -22.17 -35.81 76.47
C THR A 166 -22.13 -34.75 77.58
N ASP A 167 -23.26 -34.47 78.22
CA ASP A 167 -23.41 -33.48 79.30
C ASP A 167 -23.14 -34.05 80.72
N ASN A 168 -22.65 -35.30 80.83
CA ASN A 168 -22.36 -35.93 82.13
C ASN A 168 -20.90 -35.63 82.57
N PRO A 169 -20.65 -35.17 83.81
CA PRO A 169 -19.31 -34.83 84.30
C PRO A 169 -18.26 -35.96 84.25
N ARG A 170 -18.68 -37.22 84.10
CA ARG A 170 -17.80 -38.40 84.02
C ARG A 170 -17.46 -38.85 82.60
N GLY A 171 -17.82 -38.06 81.57
CA GLY A 171 -17.53 -38.36 80.17
C GLY A 171 -18.59 -39.20 79.45
N SER A 172 -18.56 -39.14 78.12
CA SER A 172 -19.59 -39.73 77.24
C SER A 172 -19.75 -41.24 77.45
N LYS A 173 -20.95 -41.79 77.23
CA LYS A 173 -21.22 -43.24 77.33
C LYS A 173 -20.17 -44.13 76.64
N PRO A 174 -19.75 -43.86 75.37
CA PRO A 174 -18.75 -44.70 74.73
C PRO A 174 -17.38 -44.60 75.41
N THR A 175 -17.01 -43.43 75.95
CA THR A 175 -15.76 -43.28 76.73
C THR A 175 -15.77 -44.19 77.95
N ARG A 176 -16.91 -44.26 78.67
CA ARG A 176 -17.06 -45.15 79.83
C ARG A 176 -16.94 -46.62 79.45
N ILE A 177 -17.55 -47.04 78.35
CA ILE A 177 -17.47 -48.43 77.87
C ILE A 177 -16.03 -48.79 77.48
N VAL A 178 -15.34 -47.88 76.77
CA VAL A 178 -13.95 -48.09 76.38
C VAL A 178 -13.03 -48.15 77.61
N GLU A 179 -13.27 -47.33 78.63
CA GLU A 179 -12.48 -47.34 79.86
C GLU A 179 -12.69 -48.62 80.67
N MET A 180 -13.94 -49.12 80.77
CA MET A 180 -14.23 -50.43 81.36
C MET A 180 -13.59 -51.60 80.59
N LEU A 181 -13.61 -51.54 79.25
CA LEU A 181 -12.95 -52.54 78.41
C LEU A 181 -11.42 -52.50 78.57
N ARG A 182 -10.85 -51.29 78.70
CA ARG A 182 -9.41 -51.09 78.95
C ARG A 182 -9.00 -51.65 80.30
N GLU A 183 -9.81 -51.42 81.34
CA GLU A 183 -9.55 -51.93 82.69
C GLU A 183 -9.59 -53.46 82.73
N MET A 184 -10.56 -54.10 82.06
CA MET A 184 -10.59 -55.56 81.90
C MET A 184 -9.40 -56.10 81.10
N ALA A 185 -8.99 -55.42 80.03
CA ALA A 185 -7.86 -55.85 79.21
C ALA A 185 -6.53 -55.80 79.97
N SER A 186 -6.35 -54.86 80.89
CA SER A 186 -5.17 -54.81 81.78
C SER A 186 -5.08 -55.97 82.77
N GLY A 187 -6.17 -56.73 83.00
CA GLY A 187 -6.18 -57.90 83.89
C GLY A 187 -5.83 -59.23 83.23
N ASP A 188 -5.82 -59.31 81.89
CA ASP A 188 -5.64 -60.57 81.16
C ASP A 188 -4.56 -60.41 80.07
N LEU A 189 -3.41 -61.06 80.25
CA LEU A 189 -2.27 -60.98 79.33
C LEU A 189 -2.64 -61.34 77.88
N ARG A 190 -3.69 -62.15 77.68
CA ARG A 190 -4.18 -62.54 76.34
C ARG A 190 -4.94 -61.43 75.62
N LEU A 191 -5.66 -60.59 76.36
CA LEU A 191 -6.41 -59.48 75.79
C LEU A 191 -5.50 -58.29 75.50
N ALA A 192 -4.48 -58.04 76.32
CA ALA A 192 -3.48 -57.00 76.06
C ALA A 192 -2.70 -57.26 74.76
N ASP A 193 -2.23 -58.50 74.55
CA ASP A 193 -1.49 -58.91 73.33
C ASP A 193 -2.40 -58.88 72.08
N ALA A 194 -3.68 -59.22 72.22
CA ALA A 194 -4.66 -59.08 71.12
C ALA A 194 -4.95 -57.61 70.77
N PHE A 195 -4.99 -56.72 71.77
CA PHE A 195 -5.20 -55.28 71.54
C PHE A 195 -3.98 -54.64 70.87
N GLU A 196 -2.77 -54.99 71.30
CA GLU A 196 -1.52 -54.51 70.68
C GLU A 196 -1.40 -54.95 69.21
N ARG A 197 -1.78 -56.20 68.88
CA ARG A 197 -1.73 -56.71 67.51
C ARG A 197 -2.76 -56.08 66.59
N HIS A 198 -3.94 -55.76 67.09
CA HIS A 198 -5.00 -55.23 66.23
C HIS A 198 -5.01 -53.70 66.13
N PHE A 199 -4.41 -53.00 67.09
CA PHE A 199 -4.38 -51.54 67.12
C PHE A 199 -2.98 -50.91 66.99
N SER A 200 -1.90 -51.68 66.81
CA SER A 200 -0.58 -51.12 66.42
C SER A 200 -0.58 -50.68 64.94
N PRO A 201 -0.17 -49.44 64.62
CA PRO A 201 -0.28 -48.88 63.28
C PRO A 201 0.98 -49.20 62.46
N GLU A 202 1.16 -50.46 62.02
CA GLU A 202 2.22 -50.80 61.07
C GLU A 202 1.64 -51.26 59.74
N GLY A 203 1.53 -50.32 58.79
CA GLY A 203 1.08 -50.62 57.44
C GLY A 203 0.67 -49.44 56.57
N LEU A 204 1.41 -48.34 56.57
CA LEU A 204 1.32 -47.34 55.49
C LEU A 204 2.63 -47.30 54.70
N PRO A 205 2.72 -47.90 53.50
CA PRO A 205 3.75 -47.51 52.55
C PRO A 205 3.34 -46.17 51.93
N GLY A 206 3.78 -45.08 52.57
CA GLY A 206 3.75 -43.74 52.01
C GLY A 206 5.11 -43.34 51.46
N LYS A 207 5.10 -42.90 50.19
CA LYS A 207 5.99 -41.88 49.59
C LYS A 207 7.47 -42.23 49.40
N ALA A 208 7.84 -42.46 48.14
CA ALA A 208 8.81 -41.62 47.43
C ALA A 208 8.40 -41.56 45.95
#